data_AF-A0A1Q7HH81-F1
#
_entry.id   AF-A0A1Q7HH81-F1
#
_cell.length_a   1.000
_cell.length_b   1.000
_cell.length_c   1.000
_cell.angle_alpha   90.00
_cell.angle_beta   90.00
_cell.angle_gamma   90.00
#
_symmetry.space_group_name_H-M   'P 1'
#
loop_
_entity.id
_entity.type
_entity.pdbx_description
1 polymer ?
#
loop_
_entity_poly.entity_id
_entity_poly.type
_entity_poly.pdbx_seq_one_letter_code
_entity_poly.pdbx_strand_id
1 'polypeptide(L)'
;MLATSVLAQPAAPQTPAGTVLTAWVTAFNSADPAVIRAFDETYRPAPPLGQLDPGLRQQTGGFTLLRLDKSEPTSIVAVLQEKNSDRVSRIEFVVSAEDPPKILRQTLRPIPRPADLQVQRMTEADALAALSARAGELADHDQFSGAVLVARHGKVLLHKVWGHANREAGTPVALVVAALSNLDPPAASRVVDFFTLRMPATR
;
A
#
# COMPACT_ATOMS: atom_id res chain seq x y z
N MET A 1 -26.62 5.98 -2.81
CA MET A 1 -26.28 4.69 -2.19
C MET A 1 -25.08 4.13 -2.92
N LEU A 2 -23.89 4.13 -2.32
CA LEU A 2 -22.70 3.54 -2.93
C LEU A 2 -22.70 2.05 -2.57
N ALA A 3 -22.83 1.18 -3.56
CA ALA A 3 -22.72 -0.25 -3.40
C ALA A 3 -21.24 -0.61 -3.17
N THR A 4 -20.89 -1.00 -1.96
CA THR A 4 -19.63 -1.68 -1.65
C THR A 4 -19.68 -3.07 -2.27
N SER A 5 -19.16 -3.21 -3.49
CA SER A 5 -18.88 -4.52 -4.05
C SER A 5 -17.70 -5.12 -3.28
N VAL A 6 -18.00 -6.00 -2.34
CA VAL A 6 -17.01 -6.94 -1.79
C VAL A 6 -16.61 -7.85 -2.94
N LEU A 7 -15.46 -7.57 -3.57
CA LEU A 7 -14.80 -8.57 -4.40
C LEU A 7 -14.41 -9.71 -3.48
N ALA A 8 -15.12 -10.83 -3.59
CA ALA A 8 -14.72 -12.08 -2.96
C ALA A 8 -13.30 -12.38 -3.44
N GLN A 9 -12.34 -12.44 -2.51
CA GLN A 9 -10.99 -12.89 -2.84
C GLN A 9 -11.09 -14.27 -3.49
N PRO A 10 -10.37 -14.53 -4.59
CA PRO A 10 -10.29 -15.87 -5.13
C PRO A 10 -9.85 -16.81 -4.02
N ALA A 11 -10.68 -17.78 -3.65
CA ALA A 11 -10.29 -18.77 -2.67
C ALA A 11 -9.11 -19.56 -3.25
N ALA A 12 -8.00 -19.63 -2.53
CA ALA A 12 -6.92 -20.51 -2.94
C ALA A 12 -7.45 -21.96 -2.95
N PRO A 13 -7.16 -22.75 -3.99
CA PRO A 13 -7.61 -24.12 -4.06
C PRO A 13 -7.05 -24.95 -2.90
N GLN A 14 -7.79 -25.98 -2.47
CA GLN A 14 -7.41 -26.89 -1.38
C GLN A 14 -6.28 -27.83 -1.79
N THR A 15 -5.11 -27.25 -2.08
CA THR A 15 -3.85 -27.90 -2.44
C THR A 15 -2.80 -27.53 -1.40
N PRO A 16 -1.74 -28.32 -1.20
CA PRO A 16 -0.62 -27.95 -0.31
C PRO A 16 -0.10 -26.53 -0.58
N ALA A 17 0.13 -26.19 -1.85
CA ALA A 17 0.60 -24.85 -2.25
C ALA A 17 -0.44 -23.75 -1.96
N GLY A 18 -1.73 -24.03 -2.19
CA GLY A 18 -2.83 -23.10 -1.89
C GLY A 18 -3.02 -22.85 -0.39
N THR A 19 -2.87 -23.88 0.44
CA THR A 19 -2.88 -23.76 1.90
C THR A 19 -1.74 -22.87 2.38
N VAL A 20 -0.52 -23.09 1.86
CA VAL A 20 0.65 -22.28 2.21
C VAL A 20 0.48 -20.81 1.76
N LEU A 21 -0.05 -20.55 0.56
CA LEU A 21 -0.33 -19.19 0.09
C LEU A 21 -1.31 -18.47 1.02
N THR A 22 -2.42 -19.12 1.38
CA THR A 22 -3.43 -18.55 2.29
C THR A 22 -2.84 -18.26 3.66
N ALA A 23 -2.10 -19.21 4.23
CA ALA A 23 -1.43 -19.06 5.52
C ALA A 23 -0.40 -17.93 5.48
N TRP A 24 0.35 -17.79 4.39
CA TRP A 24 1.33 -16.72 4.20
C TRP A 24 0.67 -15.34 4.12
N VAL A 25 -0.40 -15.17 3.32
CA VAL A 25 -1.13 -13.89 3.23
C VAL A 25 -1.70 -13.51 4.60
N THR A 26 -2.22 -14.48 5.34
CA THR A 26 -2.78 -14.27 6.68
C THR A 26 -1.71 -13.82 7.66
N ALA A 27 -0.60 -14.55 7.74
CA ALA A 27 0.51 -14.25 8.64
C ALA A 27 1.19 -12.91 8.30
N PHE A 28 1.39 -12.61 7.02
CA PHE A 28 1.99 -11.36 6.59
C PHE A 28 1.09 -10.15 6.91
N ASN A 29 -0.23 -10.30 6.70
CA ASN A 29 -1.18 -9.22 6.93
C ASN A 29 -1.44 -8.95 8.42
N SER A 30 -1.40 -9.98 9.28
CA SER A 30 -1.80 -9.87 10.70
C SER A 30 -0.97 -8.88 11.51
N ALA A 31 0.31 -8.67 11.15
CA ALA A 31 1.31 -7.99 12.00
C ALA A 31 1.59 -8.69 13.34
N ASP A 32 0.94 -9.82 13.62
CA ASP A 32 1.01 -10.46 14.92
C ASP A 32 2.25 -11.38 14.97
N PRO A 33 3.23 -11.11 15.84
CA PRO A 33 4.42 -11.94 15.97
C PRO A 33 4.12 -13.41 16.26
N ALA A 34 3.03 -13.71 16.98
CA ALA A 34 2.62 -15.07 17.29
C ALA A 34 2.10 -15.80 16.05
N VAL A 35 1.30 -15.12 15.22
CA VAL A 35 0.78 -15.68 13.95
C VAL A 35 1.93 -15.89 12.96
N ILE A 36 2.87 -14.95 12.88
CA ILE A 36 4.05 -15.06 12.03
C ILE A 36 4.92 -16.25 12.47
N ARG A 37 5.18 -16.39 13.79
CA ARG A 37 5.95 -17.50 14.33
C ARG A 37 5.28 -18.85 14.06
N ALA A 38 3.97 -18.97 14.26
CA ALA A 38 3.23 -20.20 14.00
C ALA A 38 3.29 -20.60 12.51
N PHE A 39 3.21 -19.61 11.61
CA PHE A 39 3.42 -19.84 10.18
C PHE A 39 4.84 -20.35 9.89
N ASP A 40 5.84 -19.72 10.50
CA ASP A 40 7.24 -20.09 10.29
C ASP A 40 7.52 -21.53 10.77
N GLU A 41 7.11 -21.87 11.99
CA GLU A 41 7.24 -23.22 12.56
C GLU A 41 6.57 -24.30 11.70
N THR A 42 5.40 -23.99 11.13
CA THR A 42 4.62 -24.95 10.35
C THR A 42 5.17 -25.13 8.94
N TYR A 43 5.47 -24.04 8.24
CA TYR A 43 5.67 -24.07 6.78
C TYR A 43 7.07 -23.62 6.33
N ARG A 44 7.87 -22.93 7.16
CA ARG A 44 9.06 -22.22 6.69
C ARG A 44 10.33 -22.58 7.48
N PRO A 45 11.21 -23.42 6.93
CA PRO A 45 12.42 -23.83 7.63
C PRO A 45 13.42 -22.68 7.87
N ALA A 46 13.72 -21.87 6.85
CA ALA A 46 14.55 -20.65 6.95
C ALA A 46 14.56 -19.86 5.61
N PRO A 47 14.89 -18.56 5.62
CA PRO A 47 14.87 -17.67 6.78
C PRO A 47 13.42 -17.39 7.23
N PRO A 48 13.17 -17.06 8.51
CA PRO A 48 11.85 -16.70 9.04
C PRO A 48 11.20 -15.55 8.25
N LEU A 49 9.87 -15.52 8.19
CA LEU A 49 9.14 -14.49 7.44
C LEU A 49 9.45 -13.08 7.94
N GLY A 50 9.62 -12.90 9.25
CA GLY A 50 9.99 -11.62 9.86
C GLY A 50 11.38 -11.11 9.49
N GLN A 51 12.26 -11.96 8.94
CA GLN A 51 13.63 -11.59 8.56
C GLN A 51 13.79 -11.27 7.07
N LEU A 52 12.78 -11.53 6.22
CA LEU A 52 12.93 -11.32 4.79
C LEU A 52 13.09 -9.86 4.39
N ASP A 53 12.37 -8.96 5.07
CA ASP A 53 12.48 -7.52 4.91
C ASP A 53 11.70 -6.84 6.06
N PRO A 54 12.39 -6.25 7.06
CA PRO A 54 11.73 -5.65 8.21
C PRO A 54 10.87 -4.42 7.85
N GLY A 55 11.05 -3.81 6.68
CA GLY A 55 10.28 -2.66 6.21
C GLY A 55 9.12 -3.01 5.28
N LEU A 56 9.13 -4.17 4.64
CA LEU A 56 8.19 -4.51 3.57
C LEU A 56 6.73 -4.47 4.01
N ARG A 57 6.41 -4.97 5.21
CA ARG A 57 5.03 -4.92 5.72
C ARG A 57 4.55 -3.48 5.90
N GLN A 58 5.39 -2.60 6.45
CA GLN A 58 5.02 -1.19 6.66
C GLN A 58 4.84 -0.47 5.32
N GLN A 59 5.69 -0.76 4.35
CA GLN A 59 5.58 -0.19 3.00
C GLN A 59 4.30 -0.64 2.28
N THR A 60 4.02 -1.95 2.31
CA THR A 60 2.91 -2.56 1.54
C THR A 60 1.56 -2.46 2.26
N GLY A 61 1.56 -2.38 3.59
CA GLY A 61 0.35 -2.51 4.43
C GLY A 61 -0.20 -3.94 4.45
N GLY A 62 0.51 -4.90 3.87
CA GLY A 62 -0.01 -6.22 3.57
C GLY A 62 -0.44 -6.37 2.10
N PHE A 63 -1.02 -7.52 1.80
CA PHE A 63 -1.42 -7.90 0.45
C PHE A 63 -2.87 -8.38 0.36
N THR A 64 -3.48 -8.12 -0.79
CA THR A 64 -4.77 -8.65 -1.23
C THR A 64 -4.53 -9.55 -2.44
N LEU A 65 -5.05 -10.78 -2.41
CA LEU A 65 -4.97 -11.69 -3.54
C LEU A 65 -5.91 -11.22 -4.67
N LEU A 66 -5.35 -10.93 -5.84
CA LEU A 66 -6.13 -10.51 -7.02
C LEU A 66 -6.43 -11.68 -7.95
N ARG A 67 -5.43 -12.52 -8.24
CA ARG A 67 -5.53 -13.57 -9.25
C ARG A 67 -4.55 -14.71 -8.97
N LEU A 68 -4.92 -15.92 -9.36
CA LEU A 68 -3.99 -17.04 -9.50
C LEU A 68 -3.60 -17.17 -10.97
N ASP A 69 -2.30 -17.01 -11.26
CA ASP A 69 -1.74 -17.22 -12.60
C ASP A 69 -1.51 -18.72 -12.87
N LYS A 70 -1.18 -19.49 -11.82
CA LYS A 70 -0.93 -20.92 -11.89
C LYS A 70 -1.30 -21.57 -10.56
N SER A 71 -1.90 -22.76 -10.61
CA SER A 71 -2.20 -23.56 -9.42
C SER A 71 -2.00 -25.05 -9.68
N GLU A 72 -0.96 -25.62 -9.09
CA GLU A 72 -0.62 -27.04 -9.05
C GLU A 72 -0.53 -27.50 -7.58
N PRO A 73 -0.56 -28.81 -7.29
CA PRO A 73 -0.52 -29.31 -5.91
C PRO A 73 0.63 -28.74 -5.06
N THR A 74 1.84 -28.66 -5.63
CA THR A 74 3.07 -28.23 -4.94
C THR A 74 3.66 -26.92 -5.49
N SER A 75 2.98 -26.25 -6.43
CA SER A 75 3.43 -24.97 -6.98
C SER A 75 2.26 -24.04 -7.25
N ILE A 76 2.36 -22.79 -6.83
CA ILE A 76 1.32 -21.79 -7.05
C ILE A 76 1.97 -20.45 -7.42
N VAL A 77 1.38 -19.77 -8.39
CA VAL A 77 1.76 -18.41 -8.81
C VAL A 77 0.54 -17.53 -8.69
N ALA A 78 0.68 -16.42 -7.99
CA ALA A 78 -0.41 -15.49 -7.73
C ALA A 78 0.02 -14.03 -7.94
N VAL A 79 -0.95 -13.20 -8.27
CA VAL A 79 -0.81 -11.75 -8.34
C VAL A 79 -1.47 -11.15 -7.11
N LEU A 80 -0.70 -10.37 -6.37
CA LEU A 80 -1.10 -9.69 -5.15
C LEU A 80 -1.09 -8.17 -5.38
N GLN A 81 -2.02 -7.45 -4.75
CA GLN A 81 -1.99 -5.99 -4.64
C GLN A 81 -1.63 -5.58 -3.21
N GLU A 82 -0.74 -4.60 -3.09
CA GLU A 82 -0.43 -3.97 -1.80
C GLU A 82 -1.68 -3.28 -1.22
N LYS A 83 -1.85 -3.26 0.10
CA LYS A 83 -2.97 -2.55 0.74
C LYS A 83 -2.75 -1.04 0.81
N ASN A 84 -1.49 -0.61 0.86
CA ASN A 84 -1.13 0.81 0.94
C ASN A 84 -1.00 1.48 -0.43
N SER A 85 -0.94 0.72 -1.53
CA SER A 85 -0.72 1.28 -2.87
C SER A 85 -1.40 0.46 -3.96
N ASP A 86 -1.49 1.01 -5.17
CA ASP A 86 -1.94 0.28 -6.35
C ASP A 86 -0.83 -0.55 -7.01
N ARG A 87 0.32 -0.73 -6.36
CA ARG A 87 1.36 -1.63 -6.88
C ARG A 87 0.91 -3.08 -6.76
N VAL A 88 1.31 -3.87 -7.74
CA VAL A 88 1.08 -5.30 -7.76
C VAL A 88 2.41 -6.05 -7.73
N SER A 89 2.38 -7.21 -7.10
CA SER A 89 3.51 -8.12 -7.00
C SER A 89 3.09 -9.51 -7.45
N ARG A 90 4.00 -10.23 -8.09
CA ARG A 90 3.86 -11.67 -8.31
C ARG A 90 4.50 -12.40 -7.15
N ILE A 91 3.73 -13.27 -6.51
CA ILE A 91 4.25 -14.25 -5.57
C ILE A 91 4.26 -15.63 -6.23
N GLU A 92 5.30 -16.40 -5.96
CA GLU A 92 5.40 -17.78 -6.37
C GLU A 92 5.88 -18.62 -5.18
N PHE A 93 5.19 -19.72 -4.95
CA PHE A 93 5.60 -20.76 -4.01
C PHE A 93 5.87 -22.07 -4.74
N VAL A 94 6.92 -22.75 -4.29
CA VAL A 94 7.12 -24.19 -4.45
C VAL A 94 7.22 -24.80 -3.07
N VAL A 95 6.44 -25.84 -2.81
CA VAL A 95 6.33 -26.49 -1.50
C VAL A 95 6.63 -27.99 -1.62
N SER A 96 7.06 -28.62 -0.52
CA SER A 96 7.21 -30.08 -0.45
C SER A 96 5.82 -30.76 -0.47
N ALA A 97 5.81 -32.05 -0.79
CA ALA A 97 4.61 -32.89 -0.70
C ALA A 97 4.40 -33.50 0.70
N GLU A 98 5.13 -33.01 1.71
CA GLU A 98 5.03 -33.45 3.10
C GLU A 98 3.76 -32.90 3.77
N ASP A 99 3.44 -33.44 4.95
CA ASP A 99 2.36 -32.95 5.81
C ASP A 99 2.92 -32.59 7.21
N PRO A 100 3.01 -31.29 7.57
CA PRO A 100 2.64 -30.12 6.77
C PRO A 100 3.69 -29.83 5.67
N PRO A 101 3.26 -29.26 4.52
CA PRO A 101 4.16 -28.92 3.43
C PRO A 101 5.21 -27.87 3.86
N LYS A 102 6.42 -27.96 3.34
CA LYS A 102 7.50 -27.00 3.63
C LYS A 102 7.77 -26.13 2.42
N ILE A 103 7.98 -24.83 2.63
CA ILE A 103 8.34 -23.88 1.57
C ILE A 103 9.77 -24.19 1.12
N LEU A 104 9.89 -24.69 -0.11
CA LEU A 104 11.16 -24.96 -0.76
C LEU A 104 11.67 -23.72 -1.50
N ARG A 105 10.74 -22.93 -2.07
CA ARG A 105 11.05 -21.67 -2.73
C ARG A 105 9.91 -20.69 -2.58
N GLN A 106 10.25 -19.44 -2.25
CA GLN A 106 9.36 -18.29 -2.37
C GLN A 106 10.05 -17.24 -3.23
N THR A 107 9.31 -16.67 -4.19
CA THR A 107 9.68 -15.38 -4.77
C THR A 107 8.54 -14.41 -4.62
N LEU A 108 8.86 -13.17 -4.25
CA LEU A 108 7.92 -12.05 -4.24
C LEU A 108 8.62 -10.90 -4.97
N ARG A 109 8.02 -10.43 -6.06
CA ARG A 109 8.60 -9.32 -6.83
C ARG A 109 7.51 -8.39 -7.36
N PRO A 110 7.76 -7.07 -7.37
CA PRO A 110 6.90 -6.13 -8.08
C PRO A 110 6.81 -6.50 -9.56
N ILE A 111 5.62 -6.34 -10.14
CA ILE A 111 5.41 -6.46 -11.58
C ILE A 111 4.65 -5.22 -12.10
N PRO A 112 4.75 -4.88 -13.39
CA PRO A 112 3.82 -3.92 -13.99
C PRO A 112 2.38 -4.41 -13.79
N ARG A 113 1.46 -3.49 -13.46
CA ARG A 113 0.04 -3.83 -13.32
C ARG A 113 -0.50 -4.37 -14.66
N PRO A 114 -0.95 -5.64 -14.70
CA PRO A 114 -1.48 -6.24 -15.92
C PRO A 114 -2.66 -5.43 -16.49
N ALA A 115 -2.85 -5.47 -17.81
CA ALA A 115 -3.87 -4.69 -18.50
C ALA A 115 -5.29 -5.02 -17.99
N ASP A 116 -5.55 -6.28 -17.68
CA ASP A 116 -6.81 -6.79 -17.12
C ASP A 116 -7.03 -6.39 -15.65
N LEU A 117 -6.00 -5.91 -14.96
CA LEU A 117 -6.05 -5.44 -13.58
C LEU A 117 -5.86 -3.92 -13.46
N GLN A 118 -5.99 -3.17 -14.57
CA GLN A 118 -5.84 -1.73 -14.54
C GLN A 118 -6.84 -1.08 -13.57
N VAL A 119 -6.35 -0.09 -12.82
CA VAL A 119 -7.21 0.71 -11.94
C VAL A 119 -8.20 1.47 -12.82
N GLN A 120 -9.49 1.28 -12.54
CA GLN A 120 -10.54 1.91 -13.32
C GLN A 120 -10.41 3.43 -13.24
N ARG A 121 -10.43 4.07 -14.41
CA ARG A 121 -10.40 5.52 -14.50
C ARG A 121 -11.72 6.07 -14.00
N MET A 122 -11.65 7.02 -13.08
CA MET A 122 -12.79 7.75 -12.56
C MET A 122 -12.99 9.04 -13.34
N THR A 123 -14.18 9.62 -13.22
CA THR A 123 -14.37 11.03 -13.60
C THR A 123 -13.52 11.92 -12.69
N GLU A 124 -13.25 13.16 -13.11
CA GLU A 124 -12.49 14.11 -12.29
C GLU A 124 -13.16 14.34 -10.93
N ALA A 125 -14.49 14.48 -10.91
CA ALA A 125 -15.26 14.68 -9.69
C ALA A 125 -15.16 13.48 -8.74
N ASP A 126 -15.32 12.26 -9.26
CA ASP A 126 -15.22 11.05 -8.45
C ASP A 126 -13.80 10.81 -7.95
N ALA A 127 -12.78 11.12 -8.75
CA ALA A 127 -11.38 11.03 -8.35
C ALA A 127 -11.04 11.99 -7.20
N LEU A 128 -11.55 13.24 -7.24
CA LEU A 128 -11.36 14.21 -6.16
C LEU A 128 -12.07 13.81 -4.87
N ALA A 129 -13.27 13.22 -4.99
CA ALA A 129 -14.01 12.67 -3.87
C ALA A 129 -13.28 11.47 -3.25
N ALA A 130 -12.82 10.52 -4.07
CA ALA A 130 -12.05 9.36 -3.64
C ALA A 130 -10.73 9.76 -2.98
N LEU A 131 -10.00 10.73 -3.56
CA LEU A 131 -8.78 11.29 -2.97
C LEU A 131 -9.05 11.90 -1.59
N SER A 132 -10.14 12.66 -1.45
CA SER A 132 -10.52 13.24 -0.16
C SER A 132 -10.81 12.17 0.89
N ALA A 133 -11.56 11.13 0.52
CA ALA A 133 -11.89 10.03 1.41
C ALA A 133 -10.61 9.28 1.83
N ARG A 134 -9.75 8.96 0.88
CA ARG A 134 -8.47 8.27 1.13
C ARG A 134 -7.54 9.06 2.05
N ALA A 135 -7.39 10.37 1.82
CA ALA A 135 -6.59 11.22 2.69
C ALA A 135 -7.17 11.29 4.11
N GLY A 136 -8.50 11.27 4.24
CA GLY A 136 -9.21 11.15 5.51
C GLY A 136 -8.88 9.85 6.24
N GLU A 137 -9.07 8.70 5.60
CA GLU A 137 -8.73 7.40 6.17
C GLU A 137 -7.27 7.33 6.63
N LEU A 138 -6.33 7.80 5.79
CA LEU A 138 -4.91 7.81 6.15
C LEU A 138 -4.64 8.71 7.35
N ALA A 139 -5.34 9.85 7.47
CA ALA A 139 -5.19 10.73 8.61
C ALA A 139 -5.77 10.13 9.90
N ASP A 140 -6.94 9.48 9.81
CA ASP A 140 -7.58 8.78 10.94
C ASP A 140 -6.71 7.61 11.47
N HIS A 141 -5.85 7.06 10.61
CA HIS A 141 -4.87 6.02 10.97
C HIS A 141 -3.46 6.55 11.28
N ASP A 142 -3.28 7.86 11.47
CA ASP A 142 -1.98 8.49 11.73
C ASP A 142 -0.92 8.29 10.62
N GLN A 143 -1.37 7.88 9.42
CA GLN A 143 -0.55 7.63 8.24
C GLN A 143 -0.41 8.86 7.34
N PHE A 144 -1.21 9.90 7.56
CA PHE A 144 -1.11 11.16 6.83
C PHE A 144 -1.40 12.37 7.72
N SER A 145 -0.59 13.42 7.58
CA SER A 145 -0.84 14.73 8.18
C SER A 145 -0.26 15.80 7.26
N GLY A 146 -1.10 16.69 6.73
CA GLY A 146 -0.69 17.67 5.74
C GLY A 146 -1.84 18.25 4.93
N ALA A 147 -1.48 18.99 3.88
CA ALA A 147 -2.42 19.59 2.93
C ALA A 147 -2.36 18.86 1.59
N VAL A 148 -3.52 18.67 0.95
CA VAL A 148 -3.62 18.21 -0.43
C VAL A 148 -4.21 19.33 -1.28
N LEU A 149 -3.48 19.71 -2.33
CA LEU A 149 -3.91 20.65 -3.35
C LEU A 149 -3.94 19.94 -4.70
N VAL A 150 -5.07 19.99 -5.38
CA VAL A 150 -5.20 19.58 -6.79
C VAL A 150 -5.62 20.78 -7.60
N ALA A 151 -4.83 21.13 -8.60
CA ALA A 151 -5.12 22.22 -9.52
C ALA A 151 -4.93 21.76 -10.97
N ARG A 152 -5.79 22.26 -11.86
CA ARG A 152 -5.70 22.02 -13.30
C ARG A 152 -5.92 23.32 -14.04
N HIS A 153 -5.00 23.66 -14.94
CA HIS A 153 -5.02 24.90 -15.72
C HIS A 153 -5.21 26.15 -14.84
N GLY A 154 -4.51 26.22 -13.70
CA GLY A 154 -4.58 27.34 -12.75
C GLY A 154 -5.85 27.38 -11.88
N LYS A 155 -6.84 26.51 -12.11
CA LYS A 155 -8.03 26.38 -11.27
C LYS A 155 -7.77 25.35 -10.16
N VAL A 156 -7.99 25.74 -8.91
CA VAL A 156 -7.99 24.81 -7.77
C VAL A 156 -9.27 23.97 -7.81
N LEU A 157 -9.09 22.66 -7.87
CA LEU A 157 -10.16 21.66 -7.89
C LEU A 157 -10.38 21.00 -6.52
N LEU A 158 -9.31 20.87 -5.73
CA LEU A 158 -9.35 20.40 -4.35
C LEU A 158 -8.31 21.17 -3.52
N HIS A 159 -8.71 21.63 -2.34
CA HIS A 159 -7.81 22.16 -1.32
C HIS A 159 -8.37 21.76 0.04
N LYS A 160 -7.68 20.85 0.73
CA LYS A 160 -8.07 20.33 2.04
C LYS A 160 -6.84 20.01 2.88
N VAL A 161 -7.03 20.07 4.19
CA VAL A 161 -6.00 19.82 5.20
C VAL A 161 -6.49 18.70 6.11
N TRP A 162 -5.59 17.79 6.46
CA TRP A 162 -5.83 16.71 7.40
C TRP A 162 -4.73 16.65 8.45
N GLY A 163 -5.09 16.19 9.64
CA GLY A 163 -4.15 15.97 10.73
C GLY A 163 -3.61 17.25 11.38
N HIS A 164 -2.48 17.09 12.07
CA HIS A 164 -1.82 18.10 12.89
C HIS A 164 -0.35 18.25 12.50
N ALA A 165 0.16 19.48 12.43
CA ALA A 165 1.59 19.76 12.25
C ALA A 165 2.44 19.25 13.44
N ASN A 166 1.87 19.26 14.64
CA ASN A 166 2.43 18.60 15.81
C ASN A 166 1.33 17.74 16.45
N ARG A 167 1.49 16.42 16.45
CA ARG A 167 0.50 15.49 17.01
C ARG A 167 0.45 15.55 18.54
N GLU A 168 1.59 15.66 19.21
CA GLU A 168 1.67 15.72 20.69
C GLU A 168 1.01 16.99 21.23
N ALA A 169 1.20 18.12 20.54
CA ALA A 169 0.63 19.40 20.90
C ALA A 169 -0.75 19.67 20.27
N GLY A 170 -1.30 18.74 19.49
CA GLY A 170 -2.56 18.93 18.75
C GLY A 170 -2.57 20.16 17.84
N THR A 171 -1.40 20.59 17.35
CA THR A 171 -1.29 21.84 16.58
C THR A 171 -1.74 21.59 15.15
N PRO A 172 -2.76 22.29 14.62
CA PRO A 172 -3.22 22.08 13.26
C PRO A 172 -2.14 22.44 12.24
N VAL A 173 -2.22 21.86 11.05
CA VAL A 173 -1.36 22.26 9.92
C VAL A 173 -1.68 23.72 9.56
N ALA A 174 -0.74 24.63 9.79
CA ALA A 174 -0.97 26.07 9.71
C ALA A 174 -0.53 26.69 8.36
N LEU A 175 0.71 26.43 7.91
CA LEU A 175 1.26 27.02 6.69
C LEU A 175 1.97 25.96 5.87
N VAL A 176 1.49 25.75 4.64
CA VAL A 176 2.14 24.91 3.63
C VAL A 176 2.44 25.79 2.42
N VAL A 177 3.72 25.94 2.09
CA VAL A 177 4.16 26.70 0.92
C VAL A 177 4.64 25.70 -0.13
N ALA A 178 3.96 25.66 -1.26
CA ALA A 178 4.32 24.82 -2.38
C ALA A 178 4.36 25.66 -3.65
N ALA A 179 5.49 25.64 -4.35
CA ALA A 179 5.60 26.16 -5.71
C ALA A 179 5.73 24.97 -6.66
N LEU A 180 4.95 24.99 -7.75
CA LEU A 180 4.91 23.92 -8.74
C LEU A 180 5.27 24.52 -10.10
N SER A 181 6.31 24.00 -10.74
CA SER A 181 6.75 24.41 -12.08
C SER A 181 6.97 23.17 -12.93
N ASN A 182 6.30 23.11 -14.08
CA ASN A 182 6.50 22.04 -15.06
C ASN A 182 7.72 22.28 -15.95
N LEU A 183 8.15 23.54 -16.09
CA LEU A 183 9.19 23.96 -17.03
C LEU A 183 10.56 24.12 -16.35
N ASP A 184 10.60 24.61 -15.10
CA ASP A 184 11.82 24.86 -14.32
C ASP A 184 11.56 24.56 -12.83
N PRO A 185 11.73 23.30 -12.39
CA PRO A 185 11.57 22.94 -10.98
C PRO A 185 12.49 23.71 -10.02
N PRO A 186 13.78 23.97 -10.33
CA PRO A 186 14.62 24.85 -9.50
C PRO A 186 14.06 26.26 -9.28
N ALA A 187 13.40 26.87 -10.27
CA ALA A 187 12.74 28.17 -10.09
C ALA A 187 11.63 28.14 -9.04
N ALA A 188 10.91 27.02 -8.92
CA ALA A 188 9.86 26.87 -7.93
C ALA A 188 10.41 27.00 -6.51
N SER A 189 11.55 26.35 -6.22
CA SER A 189 12.22 26.45 -4.91
C SER A 189 12.60 27.89 -4.57
N ARG A 190 13.12 28.66 -5.53
CA ARG A 190 13.49 30.08 -5.31
C ARG A 190 12.30 30.93 -4.85
N VAL A 191 11.10 30.65 -5.34
CA VAL A 191 9.87 31.36 -4.94
C VAL A 191 9.45 30.96 -3.52
N VAL A 192 9.57 29.67 -3.16
CA VAL A 192 9.33 29.19 -1.79
C VAL A 192 10.33 29.81 -0.82
N ASP A 193 11.61 29.83 -1.17
CA ASP A 193 12.68 30.39 -0.33
C ASP A 193 12.47 31.90 -0.13
N PHE A 194 12.11 32.61 -1.20
CA PHE A 194 11.81 34.04 -1.13
C PHE A 194 10.73 34.35 -0.09
N PHE A 195 9.64 33.57 -0.10
CA PHE A 195 8.54 33.72 0.86
C PHE A 195 8.98 33.33 2.27
N THR A 196 9.63 32.17 2.43
CA THR A 196 10.07 31.64 3.73
C THR A 196 10.99 32.62 4.45
N LEU A 197 11.96 33.23 3.74
CA LEU A 197 12.92 34.19 4.31
C LEU A 197 12.27 35.52 4.76
N ARG A 198 11.02 35.80 4.39
CA ARG A 198 10.31 37.06 4.68
C ARG A 198 9.13 36.88 5.62
N MET A 199 8.81 35.64 5.97
CA MET A 199 7.81 35.38 6.99
C MET A 199 8.34 35.77 8.37
N PRO A 200 7.48 36.28 9.27
CA PRO A 200 7.84 36.42 10.66
C PRO A 200 8.33 35.06 11.17
N ALA A 201 9.47 35.04 11.88
CA ALA A 201 9.90 33.82 12.57
C ALA A 201 8.76 33.38 13.49
N THR A 202 8.17 32.23 13.19
CA THR A 202 7.10 31.63 14.00
C THR A 202 7.68 31.42 15.40
N ARG A 203 7.12 32.09 16.41
CA ARG A 203 7.40 31.79 17.82
C ARG A 203 6.70 30.50 18.23
#